data_AF-A0A3C1Y129-F1
#
_entry.id   AF-A0A3C1Y129-F1
#
_cell.length_a   1.000
_cell.length_b   1.000
_cell.length_c   1.000
_cell.angle_alpha   90.00
_cell.angle_beta   90.00
_cell.angle_gamma   90.00
#
_symmetry.space_group_name_H-M   'P 1'
#
loop_
_entity.id
_entity.type
_entity.pdbx_description
1 polymer ?
#
loop_
_entity_poly.entity_id
_entity_poly.type
_entity_poly.pdbx_seq_one_letter_code
_entity_poly.pdbx_strand_id
1 'polypeptide(L)' 'MPRNVGVVISRRPDLLHDLQTVYGVEDLYNLLEVFAVDAHNKRVLTEPR' A
#
# COMPACT_ATOMS: atom_id res chain seq x y z
N MET A 1 -9.86 -9.25 9.58
CA MET A 1 -9.33 -7.97 9.07
C MET A 1 -9.57 -7.91 7.56
N PRO A 2 -10.13 -6.82 6.99
CA PRO A 2 -10.35 -6.73 5.55
C PRO A 2 -9.03 -6.90 4.77
N ARG A 3 -9.08 -7.63 3.64
CA ARG A 3 -7.88 -7.98 2.84
C ARG A 3 -7.02 -6.77 2.49
N ASN A 4 -7.66 -5.67 2.08
CA ASN A 4 -7.00 -4.45 1.64
C ASN A 4 -6.20 -3.78 2.77
N VAL A 5 -6.76 -3.73 3.98
CA VAL A 5 -6.05 -3.22 5.15
C VAL A 5 -4.86 -4.14 5.47
N GLY A 6 -5.04 -5.46 5.35
CA GLY A 6 -3.98 -6.46 5.54
C GLY A 6 -2.80 -6.25 4.59
N VAL A 7 -3.07 -5.98 3.31
CA VAL A 7 -2.03 -5.65 2.31
C VAL A 7 -1.25 -4.41 2.73
N VAL A 8 -1.92 -3.34 3.18
CA VAL A 8 -1.23 -2.11 3.58
C VAL A 8 -0.34 -2.35 4.80
N ILE A 9 -0.87 -2.96 5.87
CA ILE A 9 -0.07 -3.16 7.09
C ILE A 9 1.07 -4.16 6.90
N SER A 10 0.95 -5.11 5.96
CA SER A 10 2.05 -6.04 5.65
C SER A 10 3.27 -5.33 5.06
N ARG A 11 3.07 -4.16 4.42
CA ARG A 11 4.14 -3.32 3.87
C ARG A 11 4.54 -2.18 4.81
N ARG A 12 3.57 -1.63 5.54
CA ARG A 12 3.72 -0.48 6.45
C ARG A 12 2.94 -0.73 7.74
N PRO A 13 3.50 -1.53 8.68
CA PRO A 13 2.81 -1.87 9.94
C PRO A 13 2.49 -0.66 10.81
N ASP A 14 3.27 0.41 10.66
CA ASP A 14 3.12 1.70 11.34
C ASP A 14 1.79 2.40 11.03
N LEU A 15 1.18 2.12 9.86
CA LEU A 15 -0.08 2.76 9.45
C LEU A 15 -1.34 2.12 10.07
N LEU A 16 -1.21 1.07 10.90
CA LEU A 16 -2.38 0.40 11.46
C LEU A 16 -3.25 1.35 12.30
N HIS A 17 -2.63 2.21 13.12
CA HIS A 17 -3.36 3.17 13.93
C HIS A 17 -4.11 4.18 13.05
N ASP A 18 -3.43 4.72 12.03
CA ASP A 18 -4.00 5.72 11.15
C ASP A 18 -5.16 5.14 10.31
N LEU A 19 -5.02 3.91 9.80
CA LEU A 19 -6.09 3.18 9.11
C LEU A 19 -7.33 2.90 9.98
N GLN A 20 -7.17 2.92 11.30
CA GLN A 20 -8.26 2.69 12.26
C GLN A 20 -8.90 3.98 12.77
N THR A 21 -8.22 5.13 12.66
CA THR A 21 -8.61 6.35 13.38
C THR A 21 -8.62 7.62 12.54
N VAL A 22 -7.81 7.71 11.47
CA VAL A 22 -7.63 8.92 10.66
C VAL A 22 -8.06 8.71 9.21
N TYR A 23 -7.61 7.62 8.60
CA TYR A 23 -7.80 7.37 7.18
C TYR A 23 -9.17 6.80 6.86
N GLY A 24 -9.75 7.33 5.79
CA GLY A 24 -10.96 6.82 5.19
C GLY A 24 -10.70 5.65 4.24
N VAL A 25 -11.78 5.17 3.62
CA VAL A 25 -11.71 4.12 2.59
C VAL A 25 -10.92 4.61 1.36
N GLU A 26 -11.07 5.89 0.99
CA GLU A 26 -10.36 6.49 -0.15
C GLU A 26 -8.84 6.47 0.06
N ASP A 27 -8.37 6.90 1.24
CA ASP A 27 -6.95 6.86 1.60
C ASP A 27 -6.37 5.44 1.54
N LEU A 28 -7.14 4.44 2.00
CA LEU A 28 -6.75 3.03 1.89
C LEU A 28 -6.54 2.62 0.42
N TYR A 29 -7.42 3.04 -0.49
CA TYR A 29 -7.25 2.74 -1.92
C TYR A 29 -6.10 3.53 -2.55
N ASN A 30 -5.89 4.78 -2.16
CA ASN A 30 -4.74 5.58 -2.60
C ASN A 30 -3.42 4.91 -2.21
N LEU A 31 -3.30 4.40 -0.98
CA LEU A 31 -2.11 3.65 -0.52
C LEU A 31 -1.89 2.36 -1.33
N LEU A 32 -2.97 1.64 -1.66
CA LEU A 32 -2.86 0.44 -2.50
C LEU A 32 -2.36 0.75 -3.90
N GLU A 33 -2.83 1.85 -4.50
CA GLU A 33 -2.38 2.30 -5.82
C GLU A 33 -0.91 2.70 -5.79
N VAL A 34 -0.49 3.50 -4.81
CA VAL A 34 0.92 3.87 -4.62
C VAL A 34 1.80 2.63 -4.54
N PHE A 35 1.41 1.63 -3.74
CA PHE A 35 2.20 0.40 -3.65
C PHE A 35 2.23 -0.42 -4.94
N ALA A 36 1.18 -0.38 -5.76
CA ALA A 36 1.15 -1.04 -7.05
C ALA A 36 2.11 -0.35 -8.04
N VAL A 37 2.10 0.99 -8.09
CA VAL A 37 3.01 1.80 -8.90
C VAL A 37 4.47 1.58 -8.46
N ASP A 38 4.74 1.59 -7.16
CA ASP A 38 6.08 1.32 -6.63
C ASP A 38 6.59 -0.07 -7.04
N ALA A 39 5.75 -1.09 -6.97
CA ALA A 39 6.11 -2.43 -7.40
C ALA A 39 6.40 -2.49 -8.91
N HIS A 40 5.59 -1.80 -9.72
CA HIS A 40 5.82 -1.70 -11.16
C HIS A 40 7.15 -0.99 -11.46
N ASN A 41 7.42 0.15 -10.83
CA ASN A 41 8.64 0.92 -11.02
C ASN A 41 9.88 0.12 -10.63
N LYS A 42 9.84 -0.58 -9.49
CA LYS A 42 10.93 -1.48 -9.06
C LYS A 42 11.20 -2.55 -10.11
N ARG A 43 10.15 -3.19 -10.63
CA ARG A 43 10.29 -4.21 -11.68
C ARG A 43 10.98 -3.65 -12.92
N VAL A 44 10.48 -2.53 -13.47
CA VAL A 44 11.03 -1.89 -14.67
C VAL A 44 12.49 -1.48 -14.47
N LEU A 45 12.86 -0.98 -13.29
CA LEU A 45 14.25 -0.61 -12.99
C LEU A 45 15.19 -1.82 -12.88
N THR A 46 14.68 -3.00 -12.52
CA THR A 46 15.47 -4.23 -12.37
C THR A 46 15.53 -5.09 -13.63
N GLU A 47 14.71 -4.80 -14.64
CA GLU A 47 14.71 -5.56 -15.90
C GLU A 47 15.96 -5.20 -16.72
N PRO A 48 16.83 -6.18 -17.06
CA PRO A 48 17.96 -5.94 -17.95
C PRO A 48 17.45 -5.58 -19.36
N ARG A 49 18.08 -4.56 -19.96
CA ARG A 49 17.77 -4.07 -21.32
C ARG A 49 18.06 -5.11 -22.40
#